data_AF-V5HXJ0-F1
#
_entry.id   AF-V5HXJ0-F1
#
_cell.length_a   1.000
_cell.length_b   1.000
_cell.length_c   1.000
_cell.angle_alpha   90.00
_cell.angle_beta   90.00
_cell.angle_gamma   90.00
#
_symmetry.space_group_name_H-M   'P 1'
#
loop_
_entity.id
_entity.type
_entity.pdbx_description
1 polymer ?
#
loop_
_entity_poly.entity_id
_entity_poly.type
_entity_poly.pdbx_seq_one_letter_code
_entity_poly.pdbx_strand_id
1 'polypeptide(L)'
;SVQLRIRTATQRNSSMMRCAVQFVMGCRGRRYADAFEKVFDLPSLVETVQKSANKPEEEAKEMVKSSKRYLDCKFLAVVGVVRDAVVCEPNGQVQLDGIGLDNWLRIRRYLRVADITPEPHHGAP
;
A
#
# COMPACT_ATOMS: atom_id res chain seq x y z
N SER A 1 16.16 13.54 -26.20
CA SER A 1 15.80 14.95 -25.88
C SER A 1 15.32 15.06 -24.42
N VAL A 2 15.66 16.16 -23.74
CA VAL A 2 15.19 16.47 -22.37
C VAL A 2 13.66 16.49 -22.29
N GLN A 3 12.99 17.00 -23.33
CA GLN A 3 11.52 17.07 -23.38
C GLN A 3 10.85 15.70 -23.32
N LEU A 4 11.42 14.68 -23.98
CA LEU A 4 10.90 13.32 -23.93
C LEU A 4 10.98 12.75 -22.52
N ARG A 5 12.11 12.98 -21.81
CA ARG A 5 12.31 12.52 -20.43
C ARG A 5 11.29 13.17 -19.47
N ILE A 6 11.06 14.48 -19.61
CA ILE A 6 10.06 15.20 -18.81
C ILE A 6 8.67 14.60 -19.05
N ARG A 7 8.27 14.43 -20.32
CA ARG A 7 6.96 13.85 -20.66
C ARG A 7 6.77 12.45 -20.08
N THR A 8 7.78 11.58 -20.20
CA THR A 8 7.73 10.22 -19.63
C THR A 8 7.65 10.24 -18.11
N ALA A 9 8.39 11.13 -17.43
CA ALA A 9 8.35 11.26 -15.98
C ALA A 9 6.97 11.75 -15.50
N THR A 10 6.41 12.76 -16.16
CA THR A 10 5.05 13.25 -15.86
C THR A 10 4.01 12.14 -16.00
N GLN A 11 4.06 11.38 -17.09
CA GLN A 11 3.14 10.27 -17.31
C GLN A 11 3.25 9.19 -16.23
N ARG A 12 4.46 8.84 -15.82
CA ARG A 12 4.69 7.88 -14.72
C ARG A 12 4.15 8.40 -13.39
N ASN A 13 4.40 9.66 -13.07
CA ASN A 13 3.91 10.28 -11.84
C ASN A 13 2.38 10.32 -11.81
N SER A 14 1.72 10.65 -12.93
CA SER A 14 0.26 10.62 -13.04
C SER A 14 -0.30 9.21 -12.88
N SER A 15 0.33 8.20 -13.49
CA SER A 15 -0.07 6.80 -13.32
C SER A 15 0.10 6.32 -11.88
N MET A 16 1.19 6.70 -11.21
CA MET A 16 1.43 6.39 -9.81
C MET A 16 0.37 7.04 -8.90
N MET A 17 0.09 8.33 -9.09
CA MET A 17 -0.94 9.04 -8.34
C MET A 17 -2.32 8.40 -8.52
N ARG A 18 -2.67 8.04 -9.77
CA ARG A 18 -3.93 7.33 -10.05
C ARG A 18 -4.00 6.00 -9.30
N CYS A 19 -2.91 5.22 -9.30
CA CYS A 19 -2.87 3.94 -8.57
C CYS A 19 -3.00 4.13 -7.06
N ALA A 20 -2.36 5.15 -6.49
CA ALA A 20 -2.49 5.51 -5.08
C ALA A 20 -3.93 5.87 -4.72
N VAL A 21 -4.60 6.68 -5.54
CA VAL A 21 -6.02 7.01 -5.36
C VAL A 21 -6.88 5.75 -5.41
N GLN A 22 -6.65 4.85 -6.38
CA GLN A 22 -7.40 3.58 -6.47
C GLN A 22 -7.24 2.74 -5.19
N PHE A 23 -6.06 2.75 -4.55
CA PHE A 23 -5.89 2.09 -3.25
C PHE A 23 -6.79 2.69 -2.17
N VAL A 24 -6.83 4.02 -2.10
CA VAL A 24 -7.70 4.75 -1.17
C VAL A 24 -9.19 4.49 -1.44
N MET A 25 -9.56 4.36 -2.72
CA MET A 25 -10.92 4.04 -3.17
C MET A 25 -11.28 2.55 -3.00
N GLY A 26 -10.38 1.71 -2.48
CA GLY A 26 -10.68 0.33 -2.11
C GLY A 26 -9.99 -0.76 -2.92
N CYS A 27 -9.20 -0.44 -3.96
CA CYS A 27 -8.44 -1.44 -4.69
C CYS A 27 -7.28 -1.97 -3.84
N ARG A 28 -7.29 -3.26 -3.48
CA ARG A 28 -6.31 -3.84 -2.52
C ARG A 28 -5.13 -4.59 -3.15
N GLY A 29 -4.95 -4.49 -4.46
CA GLY A 29 -3.82 -5.15 -5.13
C GLY A 29 -2.47 -4.50 -4.83
N ARG A 30 -1.39 -5.30 -4.80
CA ARG A 30 -0.01 -4.88 -4.51
C ARG A 30 0.44 -3.64 -5.29
N ARG A 31 0.10 -3.54 -6.58
CA ARG A 31 0.46 -2.37 -7.42
C ARG A 31 -0.10 -1.04 -6.90
N TYR A 32 -1.30 -1.08 -6.32
CA TYR A 32 -1.97 0.11 -5.81
C TYR A 32 -1.40 0.48 -4.44
N ALA A 33 -1.13 -0.53 -3.60
CA ALA A 33 -0.48 -0.37 -2.32
C ALA A 33 0.94 0.21 -2.43
N ASP A 34 1.74 -0.27 -3.39
CA ASP A 34 3.09 0.24 -3.68
C ASP A 34 3.03 1.72 -4.10
N ALA A 35 2.13 2.06 -5.01
CA ALA A 35 1.94 3.44 -5.44
C ALA A 35 1.48 4.34 -4.28
N PHE A 36 0.55 3.85 -3.46
CA PHE A 36 0.07 4.57 -2.27
C PHE A 36 1.19 4.80 -1.25
N GLU A 37 1.97 3.77 -0.90
CA GLU A 37 3.07 3.90 0.07
C GLU A 37 4.14 4.91 -0.36
N LYS A 38 4.32 5.13 -1.67
CA LYS A 38 5.27 6.14 -2.19
C LYS A 38 4.77 7.58 -2.06
N VAL A 39 3.46 7.81 -1.94
CA VAL A 39 2.87 9.15 -2.06
C VAL A 39 1.92 9.50 -0.92
N PHE A 40 1.75 8.64 0.09
CA PHE A 40 0.75 8.85 1.16
C PHE A 40 0.99 10.12 1.98
N ASP A 41 2.24 10.57 2.09
CA ASP A 41 2.61 11.79 2.80
C ASP A 41 2.46 13.07 1.93
N LEU A 42 2.14 12.93 0.63
CA LEU A 42 2.03 14.08 -0.26
C LEU A 42 0.64 14.74 -0.12
N PRO A 43 0.55 16.06 0.12
CA PRO A 43 -0.72 16.78 0.16
C PRO A 43 -1.55 16.63 -1.12
N SER A 44 -0.87 16.52 -2.27
CA SER A 44 -1.50 16.30 -3.57
C SER A 44 -2.34 15.02 -3.65
N LEU A 45 -2.05 14.01 -2.81
CA LEU A 45 -2.86 12.81 -2.75
C LEU A 45 -4.25 13.14 -2.19
N VAL A 46 -4.33 13.91 -1.09
CA VAL A 46 -5.60 14.31 -0.48
C VAL A 46 -6.44 15.11 -1.47
N GLU A 47 -5.85 16.10 -2.15
CA GLU A 47 -6.55 16.87 -3.18
C GLU A 47 -7.08 15.99 -4.32
N THR A 48 -6.31 15.00 -4.74
CA THR A 48 -6.72 14.09 -5.83
C THR A 48 -7.82 13.14 -5.36
N VAL A 49 -7.76 12.64 -4.13
CA VAL A 49 -8.81 11.84 -3.50
C VAL A 49 -10.08 12.65 -3.33
N GLN A 50 -9.98 13.91 -2.87
CA GLN A 50 -11.10 14.83 -2.74
C GLN A 50 -11.87 14.98 -4.06
N LYS A 51 -11.13 15.26 -5.15
CA LYS A 51 -11.69 15.37 -6.51
C LYS A 51 -12.29 14.06 -7.01
N SER A 52 -11.63 12.93 -6.74
CA SER A 52 -12.05 11.62 -7.26
C SER A 52 -13.22 11.01 -6.51
N ALA A 53 -13.30 11.23 -5.19
CA ALA A 53 -14.37 10.72 -4.33
C ALA A 53 -15.54 11.70 -4.23
N ASN A 54 -15.38 12.94 -4.73
CA ASN A 54 -16.31 14.03 -4.56
C ASN A 54 -16.69 14.25 -3.08
N LYS A 55 -15.66 14.31 -2.22
CA LYS A 55 -15.79 14.44 -0.76
C LYS A 55 -15.16 15.74 -0.26
N PRO A 56 -15.56 16.24 0.92
CA PRO A 56 -14.83 17.30 1.61
C PRO A 56 -13.37 16.91 1.91
N GLU A 57 -12.50 17.90 2.09
CA GLU A 57 -11.07 17.68 2.38
C GLU A 57 -10.85 16.82 3.63
N GLU A 58 -11.61 17.05 4.71
CA GLU A 58 -11.47 16.28 5.95
C GLU A 58 -11.87 14.81 5.77
N GLU A 59 -12.92 14.53 4.99
CA GLU A 59 -13.27 13.14 4.64
C GLU A 59 -12.16 12.50 3.79
N ALA A 60 -11.59 13.23 2.83
CA ALA A 60 -10.47 12.72 2.02
C ALA A 60 -9.22 12.43 2.87
N LYS A 61 -8.89 13.27 3.86
CA LYS A 61 -7.81 13.02 4.83
C LYS A 61 -8.07 11.75 5.62
N GLU A 62 -9.29 11.55 6.12
CA GLU A 62 -9.63 10.34 6.86
C GLU A 62 -9.62 9.08 5.98
N MET A 63 -10.00 9.18 4.71
CA MET A 63 -9.86 8.07 3.75
C MET A 63 -8.39 7.67 3.55
N VAL A 64 -7.49 8.64 3.40
CA VAL A 64 -6.04 8.40 3.28
C VAL A 64 -5.48 7.77 4.55
N LYS A 65 -5.78 8.33 5.73
CA LYS A 65 -5.34 7.79 7.03
C LYS A 65 -5.85 6.36 7.27
N SER A 66 -7.13 6.12 6.98
CA SER A 66 -7.74 4.79 7.12
C SER A 66 -7.11 3.78 6.17
N SER A 67 -6.76 4.21 4.95
CA SER A 67 -6.05 3.37 3.99
C SER A 67 -4.63 3.04 4.43
N LYS A 68 -3.92 3.99 5.06
CA LYS A 68 -2.61 3.73 5.67
C LYS A 68 -2.71 2.71 6.81
N ARG A 69 -3.67 2.90 7.74
CA ARG A 69 -3.93 1.94 8.82
C ARG A 69 -4.25 0.55 8.28
N TYR A 70 -5.09 0.48 7.24
CA TYR A 70 -5.40 -0.78 6.57
C TYR A 70 -4.14 -1.44 6.00
N LEU A 71 -3.32 -0.70 5.24
CA LEU A 71 -2.08 -1.20 4.67
C LEU A 71 -1.12 -1.71 5.75
N ASP A 72 -1.05 -1.03 6.90
CA ASP A 72 -0.19 -1.44 8.00
C ASP A 72 -0.70 -2.72 8.65
N CYS A 73 -1.99 -2.81 8.97
CA CYS A 73 -2.59 -3.98 9.62
C CYS A 73 -2.67 -5.21 8.71
N LYS A 74 -2.89 -5.02 7.41
CA LYS A 74 -3.10 -6.10 6.43
C LYS A 74 -1.95 -6.25 5.44
N PHE A 75 -0.78 -5.70 5.76
CA PHE A 75 0.38 -5.65 4.88
C PHE A 75 0.70 -7.00 4.24
N LEU A 76 0.85 -8.07 5.04
CA LEU A 76 1.26 -9.39 4.55
C LEU A 76 0.25 -9.98 3.56
N ALA A 77 -1.05 -9.70 3.73
CA ALA A 77 -2.08 -10.09 2.77
C ALA A 77 -2.02 -9.23 1.50
N VAL A 78 -1.88 -7.91 1.66
CA VAL A 78 -1.83 -6.95 0.53
C VAL A 78 -0.62 -7.21 -0.38
N VAL A 79 0.52 -7.59 0.18
CA VAL A 79 1.75 -7.89 -0.56
C VAL A 79 1.83 -9.35 -1.04
N GLY A 80 0.86 -10.19 -0.64
CA GLY A 80 0.72 -11.56 -1.12
C GLY A 80 1.57 -12.60 -0.39
N VAL A 81 2.11 -12.29 0.80
CA VAL A 81 2.84 -13.26 1.63
C VAL A 81 1.89 -14.27 2.28
N VAL A 82 0.68 -13.82 2.64
CA VAL A 82 -0.40 -14.69 3.12
C VAL A 82 -1.67 -14.41 2.34
N ARG A 83 -2.61 -15.37 2.36
CA ARG A 83 -3.93 -15.18 1.73
C ARG A 83 -4.84 -14.22 2.52
N ASP A 84 -4.81 -14.29 3.85
CA ASP A 84 -5.67 -13.46 4.71
C ASP A 84 -4.99 -13.05 6.03
N ALA A 85 -4.50 -14.02 6.80
CA ALA A 85 -3.85 -13.78 8.08
C ALA A 85 -2.65 -14.72 8.29
N VAL A 86 -1.74 -14.30 9.17
CA VAL A 86 -0.69 -15.17 9.70
C VAL A 86 -1.29 -15.99 10.83
N VAL A 87 -1.09 -17.30 10.77
CA VAL A 87 -1.39 -18.24 11.86
C VAL A 87 -0.17 -19.12 12.00
N CYS A 88 0.36 -19.21 13.21
CA CYS A 88 1.56 -19.99 13.51
C CYS A 88 1.18 -21.30 14.22
N GLU A 89 1.91 -22.36 13.90
CA GLU A 89 1.82 -23.64 14.63
C GLU A 89 2.46 -23.49 16.01
N PRO A 90 1.79 -23.89 17.10
CA PRO A 90 2.30 -23.69 18.46
C PRO A 90 3.65 -24.37 18.68
N ASN A 91 4.62 -23.61 19.18
CA ASN A 91 5.96 -24.14 19.52
C ASN A 91 6.41 -23.77 20.94
N GLY A 92 5.50 -23.25 21.78
CA GLY A 92 5.79 -22.81 23.15
C GLY A 92 6.52 -21.47 23.26
N GLN A 93 6.77 -20.77 22.15
CA GLN A 93 7.38 -19.45 22.12
C GLN A 93 6.39 -18.39 21.59
N VAL A 94 6.73 -17.11 21.80
CA VAL A 94 5.98 -16.01 21.17
C VAL A 94 6.25 -16.02 19.67
N GLN A 95 5.17 -16.12 18.88
CA GLN A 95 5.22 -16.18 17.42
C GLN A 95 4.59 -14.94 16.79
N LEU A 96 4.70 -14.81 15.47
CA LEU A 96 4.33 -13.60 14.73
C LEU A 96 2.84 -13.23 14.85
N ASP A 97 1.95 -14.21 14.94
CA ASP A 97 0.52 -14.01 15.21
C ASP A 97 0.22 -13.68 16.69
N GLY A 98 1.18 -13.89 17.59
CA GLY A 98 1.10 -13.62 19.01
C GLY A 98 1.80 -12.33 19.49
N ILE A 99 2.51 -11.59 18.62
CA ILE A 99 3.22 -10.36 19.06
C ILE A 99 2.29 -9.17 19.32
N GLY A 100 1.05 -9.21 18.87
CA GLY A 100 0.09 -8.12 18.99
C GLY A 100 0.34 -6.95 18.03
N LEU A 101 -0.67 -6.07 17.90
CA LEU A 101 -0.69 -5.02 16.88
C LEU A 101 0.44 -3.99 17.04
N ASP A 102 0.73 -3.52 18.25
CA ASP A 102 1.74 -2.47 18.45
C ASP A 102 3.15 -2.94 18.06
N ASN A 103 3.50 -4.18 18.37
CA ASN A 103 4.78 -4.76 17.99
C ASN A 103 4.83 -5.02 16.49
N TRP A 104 3.73 -5.48 15.89
CA TRP A 104 3.61 -5.57 14.44
C TRP A 104 3.83 -4.21 13.76
N LEU A 105 3.18 -3.14 14.25
CA LEU A 105 3.34 -1.78 13.70
C LEU A 105 4.77 -1.25 13.84
N ARG A 106 5.51 -1.65 14.88
CA ARG A 106 6.95 -1.34 14.99
C ARG A 106 7.78 -2.04 13.92
N ILE A 107 7.52 -3.33 13.67
CA ILE A 107 8.19 -4.10 12.60
C ILE A 107 7.83 -3.52 11.23
N ARG A 108 6.55 -3.23 10.99
CA ARG A 108 6.02 -2.70 9.73
C ARG A 108 6.71 -1.42 9.26
N ARG A 109 7.25 -0.59 10.17
CA ARG A 109 8.02 0.62 9.83
C ARG A 109 9.29 0.33 9.02
N TYR A 110 9.84 -0.87 9.13
CA TYR A 110 11.04 -1.30 8.42
C TYR A 110 10.75 -2.05 7.13
N LEU A 111 9.49 -2.37 6.84
CA LEU A 111 9.08 -3.11 5.65
C LEU A 111 8.39 -2.18 4.67
N ARG A 112 8.71 -2.28 3.38
CA ARG A 112 8.00 -1.62 2.29
C ARG A 112 7.37 -2.64 1.36
N VAL A 113 6.32 -2.24 0.66
CA VAL A 113 5.68 -3.08 -0.37
C VAL A 113 6.69 -3.49 -1.45
N ALA A 114 7.63 -2.59 -1.75
CA ALA A 114 8.70 -2.81 -2.71
C ALA A 114 9.74 -3.86 -2.25
N ASP A 115 9.87 -4.11 -0.95
CA ASP A 115 10.86 -5.06 -0.39
C ASP A 115 10.41 -6.52 -0.56
N ILE A 116 9.12 -6.74 -0.79
CA ILE A 116 8.56 -8.08 -1.01
C ILE A 116 8.67 -8.43 -2.49
N THR A 117 9.45 -9.44 -2.81
CA THR A 117 9.55 -9.96 -4.19
C THR A 117 8.28 -10.77 -4.48
N PRO A 118 7.54 -10.49 -5.57
CA PRO A 118 6.42 -11.33 -5.95
C PRO A 118 6.91 -12.74 -6.23
N GLU A 119 6.10 -13.75 -5.92
CA GLU A 119 6.44 -15.12 -6.28
C GLU A 119 6.78 -15.19 -7.78
N PRO A 120 7.86 -15.90 -8.16
CA PRO A 120 8.11 -16.18 -9.56
C PRO A 120 6.85 -16.81 -10.13
N HIS A 121 6.35 -16.28 -11.23
CA HIS A 121 5.41 -17.03 -12.05
C HIS A 121 6.17 -18.24 -12.58
N HIS A 122 6.20 -19.34 -11.84
CA HIS A 122 6.50 -20.65 -12.39
C HIS A 122 5.45 -20.85 -13.48
N GLY A 123 5.92 -20.83 -14.72
CA GLY A 123 5.08 -20.75 -15.91
C GLY A 123 3.93 -21.75 -15.83
N ALA A 124 2.75 -21.26 -16.22
CA ALA A 124 1.77 -22.11 -16.88
C ALA A 124 2.46 -22.93 -18.00
N PRO A 125 1.97 -24.15 -18.30
CA PRO A 125 2.57 -25.07 -19.26
C PRO A 125 2.92 -24.43 -20.61
#